data_AF-A0A8U0MDQ3-F1
#
_entry.id   AF-A0A8U0MDQ3-F1
#
_cell.length_a   1.000
_cell.length_b   1.000
_cell.length_c   1.000
_cell.angle_alpha   90.00
_cell.angle_beta   90.00
_cell.angle_gamma   90.00
#
_symmetry.space_group_name_H-M   'P 1'
#
loop_
_entity.id
_entity.type
_entity.pdbx_description
1 polymer ?
#
loop_
_entity_poly.entity_id
_entity_poly.type
_entity_poly.pdbx_seq_one_letter_code
_entity_poly.pdbx_strand_id
1 'polypeptide(L)' 'MAAFSYTTIFFLVSSTLAHTAFSAFFKPRDINKWPKPPCKMYYPLDPSYTSECPDVISYVCATNGHTYKNECFFCVDQW' A
#
# COMPACT_ATOMS: atom_id res chain seq x y z
N MET A 1 50.00 -8.27 17.12
CA MET A 1 48.78 -8.79 16.45
C MET A 1 47.53 -8.40 17.23
N ALA A 2 47.22 -7.10 17.37
CA ALA A 2 46.07 -6.62 18.17
C ALA A 2 45.26 -5.50 17.48
N ALA A 3 45.89 -4.73 16.59
CA ALA A 3 45.23 -3.64 15.86
C ALA A 3 44.13 -4.12 14.89
N PHE A 4 44.22 -5.34 14.36
CA PHE A 4 43.22 -5.90 13.45
C PHE A 4 41.86 -6.16 14.11
N SER A 5 41.83 -6.45 15.42
CA SER A 5 40.61 -6.79 16.17
C SER A 5 39.70 -5.58 16.38
N TYR A 6 40.25 -4.41 16.69
CA TYR A 6 39.44 -3.22 16.99
C TYR A 6 38.79 -2.64 15.73
N THR A 7 39.52 -2.61 14.60
CA THR A 7 38.98 -2.18 13.31
C THR A 7 37.85 -3.09 12.83
N THR A 8 37.99 -4.41 12.92
CA THR A 8 36.93 -5.35 12.49
C THR A 8 35.69 -5.24 13.37
N ILE A 9 35.86 -5.09 14.69
CA ILE A 9 34.75 -4.83 15.62
C ILE A 9 34.03 -3.53 15.25
N PHE A 10 34.77 -2.45 14.94
CA PHE A 10 34.18 -1.17 14.56
C PHE A 10 33.35 -1.26 13.27
N PHE A 11 33.84 -1.97 12.25
CA PHE A 11 33.10 -2.19 11.00
C PHE A 11 31.81 -2.99 11.22
N LEU A 12 31.87 -4.04 12.05
CA LEU A 12 30.69 -4.87 12.36
C LEU A 12 29.63 -4.07 13.15
N VAL A 13 30.05 -3.29 14.14
CA VAL A 13 29.14 -2.41 14.92
C VAL A 13 28.53 -1.32 14.04
N SER A 14 29.31 -0.73 13.14
CA SER A 14 28.81 0.30 12.21
C SER A 14 27.78 -0.27 11.22
N SER A 15 28.02 -1.50 10.74
CA SER A 15 27.11 -2.17 9.81
C SER A 15 25.78 -2.52 10.48
N THR A 16 25.81 -3.08 11.70
CA THR A 16 24.58 -3.44 12.43
C THR A 16 23.77 -2.21 12.85
N LEU A 17 24.44 -1.12 13.24
CA LEU A 17 23.78 0.14 13.57
C LEU A 17 23.11 0.80 12.36
N ALA A 18 23.68 0.64 11.17
CA ALA A 18 23.04 1.12 9.94
C ALA A 18 21.73 0.36 9.69
N HIS A 19 21.70 -0.97 9.79
CA HIS A 19 20.50 -1.77 9.55
C HIS A 19 19.34 -1.44 10.52
N THR A 20 19.64 -1.17 11.79
CA THR A 20 18.61 -0.77 12.78
C THR A 20 18.11 0.66 12.56
N ALA A 21 18.97 1.57 12.07
CA ALA A 21 18.57 2.92 11.69
C ALA A 21 17.69 2.94 10.43
N PHE A 22 17.98 2.10 9.43
CA PHE A 22 17.20 2.01 8.20
C PHE A 22 15.78 1.46 8.44
N SER A 23 15.61 0.48 9.34
CA SER A 23 14.28 -0.06 9.66
C SER A 23 13.40 0.93 10.42
N ALA A 24 13.98 1.85 11.18
CA ALA A 24 13.25 2.91 11.89
C ALA A 24 12.75 4.04 10.98
N PHE A 25 13.30 4.18 9.76
CA PHE A 25 12.96 5.27 8.84
C PHE A 25 11.66 5.02 8.04
N PHE A 26 11.29 3.76 7.83
CA PHE A 26 10.03 3.43 7.17
C PHE A 26 8.89 3.44 8.19
N LYS A 27 8.34 4.63 8.46
CA LYS A 27 7.07 4.72 9.19
C LYS A 27 6.02 3.90 8.42
N PRO A 28 5.33 2.94 9.07
CA PRO A 28 4.24 2.23 8.43
C PRO A 28 3.18 3.24 7.97
N ARG A 29 2.67 3.06 6.75
CA ARG A 29 1.62 3.90 6.19
C ARG A 29 0.35 3.69 7.00
N ASP A 30 -0.19 4.74 7.61
CA ASP A 30 -1.44 4.65 8.38
C ASP A 30 -2.61 4.34 7.43
N ILE A 31 -3.13 3.12 7.52
CA ILE A 31 -4.22 2.62 6.68
C ILE A 31 -5.49 3.45 6.88
N ASN A 32 -5.71 3.99 8.09
CA ASN A 32 -6.91 4.77 8.40
C ASN A 32 -6.94 6.13 7.70
N LYS A 33 -5.80 6.61 7.20
CA LYS A 33 -5.68 7.89 6.49
C LYS A 33 -5.95 7.78 4.99
N TRP A 34 -6.12 6.58 4.44
CA TRP A 34 -6.37 6.44 3.01
C TRP A 34 -7.74 7.01 2.62
N PRO A 35 -7.81 7.80 1.53
CA PRO A 35 -9.07 8.31 1.03
C PRO A 35 -9.93 7.13 0.54
N LYS A 36 -11.18 7.06 1.01
CA LYS A 36 -12.16 6.11 0.49
C LYS A 36 -12.82 6.68 -0.77
N PRO A 37 -12.98 5.89 -1.84
CA PRO A 37 -13.66 6.34 -3.05
C PRO A 37 -15.16 6.58 -2.78
N PRO A 38 -15.80 7.50 -3.54
CA PRO A 38 -17.20 7.87 -3.35
C PRO A 38 -18.17 6.82 -3.94
N CYS A 39 -18.19 5.60 -3.38
CA CYS A 39 -18.94 4.46 -3.96
C CYS A 39 -20.46 4.68 -4.09
N LYS A 40 -21.05 5.58 -3.29
CA LYS A 40 -22.48 5.89 -3.36
C LYS A 40 -22.95 6.34 -4.76
N MET A 41 -22.07 6.95 -5.55
CA MET A 41 -22.40 7.39 -6.91
C MET A 41 -22.43 6.24 -7.93
N TYR A 42 -21.74 5.14 -7.65
CA TYR A 42 -21.60 4.01 -8.58
C TYR A 42 -22.66 2.93 -8.39
N TYR A 43 -23.39 2.95 -7.28
CA TYR A 43 -24.45 1.98 -7.03
C TYR A 43 -25.68 2.27 -7.87
N PRO A 44 -26.28 1.24 -8.50
CA PRO A 44 -27.53 1.39 -9.20
C PRO A 44 -28.63 1.76 -8.18
N LEU A 45 -29.40 2.80 -8.48
CA LEU A 45 -30.53 3.22 -7.64
C LEU A 45 -31.72 2.27 -7.77
N ASP A 46 -31.82 1.59 -8.92
CA ASP A 46 -32.86 0.63 -9.25
C ASP A 46 -32.27 -0.78 -9.44
N PRO A 47 -32.91 -1.82 -8.88
CA PRO A 47 -32.45 -3.21 -9.05
C PRO A 47 -32.58 -3.73 -10.49
N SER A 48 -33.25 -2.99 -11.38
CA SER A 48 -33.33 -3.29 -12.82
C SER A 48 -32.19 -2.67 -13.65
N TYR A 49 -31.39 -1.79 -13.05
CA TYR A 49 -30.30 -1.11 -13.73
C TYR A 49 -28.99 -1.84 -13.49
N THR A 50 -28.34 -2.30 -14.56
CA THR A 50 -26.97 -2.83 -14.48
C THR A 50 -26.00 -1.66 -14.35
N SER A 51 -25.11 -1.70 -13.36
CA SER A 51 -24.07 -0.68 -13.20
C SER A 51 -23.12 -0.70 -14.39
N GLU A 52 -23.26 0.29 -15.28
CA GLU A 52 -22.34 0.48 -16.41
C GLU A 52 -21.13 1.29 -15.94
N CYS A 53 -20.04 0.58 -15.62
CA CYS A 53 -18.76 1.25 -15.34
C CYS A 53 -18.08 1.67 -16.65
N PRO A 54 -17.54 2.91 -16.73
CA PRO A 54 -16.83 3.36 -17.93
C PRO A 54 -15.57 2.52 -18.14
N ASP A 55 -15.19 2.32 -19.41
CA ASP A 55 -13.99 1.56 -19.78
C ASP A 55 -12.68 2.37 -19.67
N VAL A 56 -12.61 3.27 -18.67
CA VAL A 56 -11.44 4.11 -18.40
C VAL A 56 -10.51 3.37 -17.44
N ILE A 57 -9.22 3.29 -17.80
CA ILE A 57 -8.19 2.66 -16.97
C ILE A 57 -7.67 3.66 -15.94
N SER A 58 -7.91 3.35 -14.66
CA SER A 58 -7.40 4.08 -13.50
C SER A 58 -7.24 3.09 -12.35
N TYR A 59 -6.17 2.28 -12.38
CA TYR A 59 -6.03 1.14 -11.48
C TYR A 59 -6.16 1.50 -9.99
N VAL A 60 -6.92 0.70 -9.25
CA VAL A 60 -7.11 0.82 -7.80
C VAL A 60 -6.64 -0.46 -7.12
N CYS A 61 -5.69 -0.33 -6.20
CA CYS A 61 -5.23 -1.43 -5.35
C CYS A 61 -6.08 -1.50 -4.08
N ALA A 62 -6.79 -2.60 -3.88
CA ALA A 62 -7.66 -2.79 -2.72
C ALA A 62 -6.97 -3.58 -1.61
N THR A 63 -7.51 -3.45 -0.39
CA THR A 63 -7.00 -4.16 0.80
C THR A 63 -7.27 -5.67 0.75
N ASN A 64 -8.17 -6.14 -0.12
CA ASN A 64 -8.43 -7.56 -0.35
C ASN A 64 -7.37 -8.22 -1.26
N GLY A 65 -6.36 -7.47 -1.74
CA GLY A 65 -5.31 -7.98 -2.62
C GLY A 65 -5.67 -7.99 -4.10
N HIS A 66 -6.87 -7.54 -4.47
CA HIS A 66 -7.28 -7.39 -5.86
C HIS A 66 -6.95 -6.01 -6.41
N THR A 67 -6.64 -5.95 -7.71
CA THR A 67 -6.46 -4.69 -8.45
C THR A 67 -7.62 -4.52 -9.41
N TYR A 68 -8.32 -3.40 -9.29
CA TYR A 68 -9.48 -3.08 -10.11
C TYR A 68 -9.09 -2.13 -11.23
N LYS A 69 -9.75 -2.23 -12.39
CA LYS A 69 -9.48 -1.38 -13.55
C LYS A 69 -9.76 0.10 -13.27
N ASN A 70 -10.78 0.40 -12.46
CA ASN A 70 -11.10 1.73 -11.97
C ASN A 70 -11.89 1.68 -10.65
N GLU A 71 -12.16 2.87 -10.07
CA GLU A 71 -12.92 3.01 -8.83
C GLU A 71 -14.38 2.55 -8.94
N CYS A 72 -15.00 2.63 -10.12
CA CYS A 72 -16.35 2.11 -10.34
C CYS A 72 -16.35 0.57 -10.22
N PHE A 73 -15.44 -0.11 -10.90
CA PHE A 73 -15.30 -1.57 -10.80
C PHE A 73 -14.97 -2.02 -9.37
N PHE A 74 -14.17 -1.25 -8.64
CA PHE A 74 -13.92 -1.50 -7.22
C PHE A 74 -15.20 -1.40 -6.38
N CYS A 75 -15.99 -0.34 -6.57
CA CYS A 75 -17.20 -0.13 -5.78
C CYS A 75 -18.31 -1.14 -6.11
N VAL A 76 -18.48 -1.52 -7.39
CA VAL A 76 -19.52 -2.48 -7.81
C VAL A 76 -19.21 -3.91 -7.36
N ASP A 77 -17.94 -4.29 -7.28
CA ASP A 77 -17.52 -5.61 -6.77
C ASP A 77 -17.71 -5.74 -5.24
N GLN A 78 -17.86 -4.63 -4.52
CA GLN A 78 -18.06 -4.61 -3.07
C GLN A 78 -19.54 -4.82 -2.64
N TRP A 79 -20.40 -5.24 -3.57
CA TRP A 79 -21.81 -5.62 -3.35
C TRP A 79 -21.99 -7.13 -3.30
#